data_AF-A0A1X0QMA0-F1
#
_entry.id   AF-A0A1X0QMA0-F1
#
_cell.length_a   1.000
_cell.length_b   1.000
_cell.length_c   1.000
_cell.angle_alpha   90.00
_cell.angle_beta   90.00
_cell.angle_gamma   90.00
#
_symmetry.space_group_name_H-M   'P 1'
#
loop_
_entity.id
_entity.type
_entity.pdbx_description
1 polymer ?
#
loop_
_entity_poly.entity_id
_entity_poly.type
_entity_poly.pdbx_seq_one_letter_code
_entity_poly.pdbx_strand_id
1 'polypeptide(L)' 'MAMEVRTGGWVIGHPALGVSPYPTPTPKGVHELWDRIEKEWNTFTVEECRRYIDSMPDRCRAVIDANGGHTRY' A
#
# COMPACT_ATOMS: atom_id res chain seq x y z
N MET A 1 7.82 17.14 -40.83
CA MET A 1 8.26 15.86 -40.25
C MET A 1 7.56 15.71 -38.91
N ALA A 2 6.83 14.62 -38.74
CA ALA A 2 5.79 14.47 -37.71
C ALA A 2 6.36 14.40 -36.29
N MET A 3 5.74 15.14 -35.37
CA MET A 3 5.89 14.96 -33.93
C MET A 3 4.98 13.80 -33.50
N GLU A 4 5.58 12.66 -33.18
CA GLU A 4 4.87 11.51 -32.62
C GLU A 4 4.63 11.74 -31.12
N VAL A 5 3.44 12.23 -30.79
CA VAL A 5 2.91 12.24 -29.43
C VAL A 5 2.70 10.80 -29.00
N ARG A 6 3.68 10.24 -28.29
CA ARG A 6 3.53 9.01 -27.52
C ARG A 6 2.49 9.25 -26.43
N THR A 7 1.26 8.89 -26.69
CA THR A 7 0.22 8.66 -25.69
C THR A 7 0.64 7.47 -24.82
N GLY A 8 1.58 7.71 -23.91
CA GLY A 8 1.89 6.81 -22.81
C GLY A 8 0.76 6.86 -21.79
N GLY A 9 -0.40 6.31 -22.17
CA GLY A 9 -1.50 6.07 -21.24
C GLY A 9 -1.01 5.11 -20.17
N TRP A 10 -0.88 5.60 -18.94
CA TRP A 10 -0.73 4.75 -17.77
C TRP A 10 -2.05 4.01 -17.57
N VAL A 11 -2.16 2.83 -18.18
CA VAL A 11 -3.19 1.87 -17.78
C VAL A 11 -2.80 1.45 -16.38
N ILE A 12 -3.41 2.08 -15.36
CA ILE A 12 -3.40 1.56 -14.00
C ILE A 12 -3.86 0.13 -14.14
N GLY A 13 -2.99 -0.83 -13.83
CA GLY A 13 -3.26 -2.26 -13.97
C GLY A 13 -4.55 -2.60 -13.24
N HIS A 14 -5.65 -2.66 -13.98
CA HIS A 14 -6.90 -3.18 -13.48
C HIS A 14 -6.68 -4.70 -13.38
N PRO A 15 -6.80 -5.31 -12.19
CA PRO A 15 -6.75 -6.76 -12.09
C PRO A 15 -7.93 -7.29 -12.91
N ALA A 16 -7.64 -7.93 -14.04
CA ALA A 16 -8.63 -8.54 -14.92
C ALA A 16 -9.18 -9.87 -14.37
N LEU A 17 -8.93 -10.18 -13.10
CA LEU A 17 -9.35 -11.41 -12.47
C LEU A 17 -9.91 -11.03 -11.11
N GLY A 18 -11.18 -11.31 -10.88
CA GLY A 18 -11.89 -11.09 -9.60
C GLY A 18 -11.39 -11.96 -8.45
N VAL A 19 -10.08 -12.23 -8.41
CA VAL A 19 -9.39 -13.04 -7.41
C VAL A 19 -8.60 -12.09 -6.54
N SER A 20 -9.00 -12.00 -5.27
CA SER A 20 -8.24 -11.30 -4.25
C SER A 20 -6.81 -11.85 -4.19
N PRO A 21 -5.75 -11.00 -4.20
CA PRO A 21 -4.38 -11.46 -4.00
C PRO A 21 -4.12 -11.94 -2.57
N TYR A 22 -5.08 -11.70 -1.67
CA TYR A 22 -5.01 -12.13 -0.29
C TYR A 22 -5.57 -13.55 -0.13
N PRO A 23 -4.96 -14.40 0.72
CA PRO A 23 -5.39 -15.78 0.94
C PRO A 23 -6.78 -15.87 1.59
N THR A 24 -7.28 -14.76 2.15
CA THR A 24 -8.64 -14.67 2.69
C THR A 24 -9.66 -14.51 1.57
N PRO A 25 -10.79 -15.24 1.60
CA PRO A 25 -11.88 -15.06 0.63
C PRO A 25 -12.31 -13.60 0.57
N THR A 26 -12.61 -13.08 -0.63
CA THR A 26 -13.18 -11.74 -0.80
C THR A 26 -14.42 -11.58 0.09
N PRO A 27 -14.52 -10.50 0.89
CA PRO A 27 -15.71 -10.26 1.70
C PRO A 27 -16.95 -10.13 0.80
N LYS A 28 -18.07 -10.69 1.23
CA LYS A 28 -19.32 -10.73 0.46
C LYS A 28 -20.06 -9.40 0.43
N GLY A 29 -19.61 -8.42 1.21
CA GLY A 29 -20.18 -7.07 1.28
C GLY A 29 -19.46 -6.17 2.28
N VAL A 30 -19.93 -4.93 2.37
CA VAL A 30 -19.31 -3.86 3.19
C VAL A 30 -19.34 -4.20 4.68
N HIS A 31 -20.40 -4.83 5.19
CA HIS A 31 -20.49 -5.23 6.59
C HIS A 31 -19.44 -6.29 6.97
N GLU A 32 -19.30 -7.33 6.15
CA GLU A 32 -18.27 -8.34 6.39
C GLU A 32 -16.85 -7.76 6.27
N LEU A 33 -16.64 -6.82 5.36
CA LEU A 33 -15.38 -6.09 5.26
C LEU A 33 -15.11 -5.28 6.52
N TRP A 34 -16.12 -4.57 7.04
CA TRP A 34 -16.01 -3.79 8.27
C TRP A 34 -15.66 -4.67 9.47
N ASP A 35 -16.37 -5.78 9.67
CA ASP A 35 -16.13 -6.70 10.79
C ASP A 35 -14.69 -7.25 10.76
N ARG A 36 -14.17 -7.54 9.57
CA ARG A 36 -12.77 -7.99 9.39
C ARG A 36 -11.77 -6.89 9.73
N ILE A 37 -12.00 -5.67 9.24
CA ILE A 37 -11.13 -4.52 9.54
C ILE A 37 -11.13 -4.25 11.03
N GLU A 38 -12.30 -4.20 11.67
CA GLU A 38 -12.43 -3.97 13.10
C GLU A 38 -11.70 -5.06 13.90
N LYS A 39 -11.88 -6.33 13.52
CA LYS A 39 -11.19 -7.44 14.18
C LYS A 39 -9.67 -7.29 14.10
N GLU A 40 -9.11 -7.07 12.91
CA GLU A 40 -7.67 -6.91 12.73
C GLU A 40 -7.15 -5.62 13.36
N TRP A 41 -7.90 -4.53 13.30
CA TRP A 41 -7.53 -3.27 13.94
C TRP A 41 -7.33 -3.43 15.45
N ASN A 42 -8.18 -4.25 16.08
CA ASN A 42 -8.11 -4.55 17.51
C ASN A 42 -7.01 -5.55 17.88
N THR A 43 -6.28 -6.14 16.92
CA THR A 43 -5.12 -6.99 17.23
C THR A 43 -3.82 -6.18 17.39
N PHE A 44 -3.77 -4.95 16.89
CA PHE A 44 -2.58 -4.11 16.98
C PHE A 44 -2.17 -3.84 18.43
N THR A 45 -0.94 -4.21 18.73
CA THR A 45 -0.30 -3.95 20.03
C THR A 45 0.29 -2.55 20.07
N VAL A 46 0.46 -2.00 21.29
CA VAL A 46 1.15 -0.72 21.48
C VAL A 46 2.60 -0.82 20.99
N GLU A 47 3.22 -1.98 21.17
CA GLU A 47 4.58 -2.29 20.76
C GLU A 47 4.73 -2.25 19.24
N GLU A 48 3.74 -2.75 18.48
CA GLU A 48 3.69 -2.60 17.03
C GLU A 48 3.67 -1.14 16.59
N CYS A 49 2.78 -0.35 17.16
CA CYS A 49 2.69 1.09 16.88
C CYS A 49 4.01 1.81 17.21
N ARG A 50 4.62 1.49 18.36
CA ARG A 50 5.92 2.06 18.77
C ARG A 50 7.03 1.75 17.77
N ARG A 51 7.15 0.51 17.28
CA ARG A 51 8.16 0.15 16.27
C ARG A 51 8.09 1.03 15.01
N TYR A 52 6.88 1.39 14.57
CA TYR A 52 6.73 2.29 13.42
C TYR A 52 7.14 3.73 13.74
N ILE A 53 6.89 4.21 14.96
CA ILE A 53 7.31 5.54 15.40
C ILE A 53 8.83 5.58 15.55
N ASP A 54 9.40 4.59 16.23
CA ASP A 54 10.83 4.50 16.53
C ASP A 54 11.68 4.36 15.26
N SER A 55 11.13 3.76 14.20
CA SER A 55 11.82 3.65 12.90
C SER A 55 11.68 4.88 11.99
N MET A 56 10.90 5.90 12.37
CA MET A 56 10.71 7.11 11.56
C MET A 56 12.02 7.84 11.21
N PRO A 57 12.98 8.04 12.14
CA PRO A 57 14.25 8.71 11.81
C PRO A 57 15.04 7.99 10.72
N ASP A 58 15.00 6.65 10.69
CA ASP A 58 15.68 5.86 9.67
C ASP A 58 15.01 6.00 8.29
N ARG A 59 13.67 6.06 8.25
CA ARG A 59 12.91 6.33 7.01
C ARG A 59 13.24 7.71 6.46
N CYS A 60 13.29 8.72 7.32
CA CYS A 60 13.68 10.07 6.93
C CYS A 60 15.12 10.11 6.39
N ARG A 61 16.05 9.43 7.06
CA ARG A 61 17.45 9.32 6.60
C ARG A 61 17.53 8.64 5.23
N ALA A 62 16.77 7.56 5.02
CA ALA A 62 16.73 6.89 3.72
C ALA A 62 16.25 7.80 2.59
N VAL A 63 15.27 8.69 2.84
CA VAL A 63 14.80 9.67 1.85
C VAL A 63 15.86 10.74 1.58
N ILE A 64 16.56 11.21 2.61
CA ILE A 64 17.67 12.16 2.47
C ILE A 64 18.79 11.55 1.62
N ASP A 65 19.21 10.33 1.94
CA ASP A 65 20.25 9.60 1.22
C ASP A 65 19.85 9.33 -0.24
N ALA A 66 18.55 9.15 -0.50
CA ALA A 66 17.98 9.01 -1.83
C ALA A 66 17.76 10.36 -2.56
N ASN A 67 18.20 11.49 -2.00
CA ASN A 67 17.94 12.85 -2.52
C ASN A 67 16.45 13.12 -2.80
N GLY A 68 15.57 12.65 -1.91
CA GLY A 68 14.12 12.76 -2.05
C GLY A 68 13.46 11.69 -2.92
N GLY A 69 14.22 10.70 -3.41
CA GLY A 69 13.72 9.59 -4.21
C GLY A 69 12.99 8.50 -3.41
N HIS A 70 12.48 7.49 -4.14
CA HIS A 70 11.79 6.33 -3.56
C HIS A 70 12.73 5.47 -2.71
N THR A 71 12.26 4.98 -1.57
CA THR A 71 13.02 4.12 -0.65
C THR A 71 12.33 2.77 -0.49
N ARG A 72 12.97 1.82 0.19
CA ARG A 72 12.37 0.50 0.47
C ARG A 72 11.22 0.54 1.51
N TYR A 73 11.03 1.68 2.17
CA TYR A 73 10.06 1.90 3.25
C TYR A 73 8.76 2.53 2.75
#